data_AF-A0A060BX99-F1
#
_entry.id   AF-A0A060BX99-F1
#
_cell.length_a   1.000
_cell.length_b   1.000
_cell.length_c   1.000
_cell.angle_alpha   90.00
_cell.angle_beta   90.00
_cell.angle_gamma   90.00
#
_symmetry.space_group_name_H-M   'P 1'
#
loop_
_entity.id
_entity.type
_entity.pdbx_description
1 polymer ?
#
loop_
_entity_poly.entity_id
_entity_poly.type
_entity_poly.pdbx_seq_one_letter_code
_entity_poly.pdbx_strand_id
1 'polypeptide(L)'
;MTLYRTGEDDNYQIVVDKAGSKLEAQTDATVSILDESALAIYNAENGTAYKMLPSNCYEINDALKCIFEGTDSYKTVNVTMKTENIYQLLSQEKTSYVLPLQLINSKDSINKTKKNIRLLLQVLKLQWS
;
A
#
# COMPACT_ATOMS: atom_id res chain seq x y z
N MET A 1 1.57 9.98 2.41
CA MET A 1 2.86 9.62 3.05
C MET A 1 3.93 10.53 2.50
N THR A 2 4.83 11.01 3.37
CA THR A 2 5.94 11.90 3.00
C THR A 2 7.24 11.11 3.13
N LEU A 3 7.96 10.91 2.02
CA LEU A 3 9.26 10.24 2.03
C LEU A 3 10.38 11.27 2.18
N TYR A 4 11.36 10.98 3.04
CA TYR A 4 12.54 11.82 3.25
C TYR A 4 13.78 11.22 2.59
N ARG A 5 14.62 12.08 1.98
CA ARG A 5 15.90 11.67 1.40
C ARG A 5 16.95 11.58 2.50
N THR A 6 16.96 10.49 3.25
CA THR A 6 18.01 10.19 4.25
C THR A 6 19.16 9.37 3.67
N GLY A 7 18.99 8.81 2.47
CA GLY A 7 19.91 7.83 1.88
C GLY A 7 19.64 6.38 2.34
N GLU A 8 18.58 6.17 3.12
CA GLU A 8 18.14 4.86 3.59
C GLU A 8 16.76 4.52 3.00
N ASP A 9 16.49 3.21 2.86
CA ASP A 9 15.14 2.71 2.54
C ASP A 9 14.17 3.12 3.66
N ASP A 10 12.95 3.50 3.28
CA ASP A 10 11.91 3.86 4.25
C ASP A 10 10.94 2.68 4.42
N ASN A 11 10.56 2.36 5.66
CA ASN A 11 9.70 1.20 5.92
C ASN A 11 8.30 1.68 6.31
N TYR A 12 7.33 1.36 5.47
CA TYR A 12 5.93 1.67 5.71
C TYR A 12 5.18 0.45 6.23
N GLN A 13 4.62 0.58 7.43
CA GLN A 13 3.81 -0.46 8.06
C GLN A 13 2.33 -0.27 7.72
N ILE A 14 1.74 -1.29 7.09
CA ILE A 14 0.30 -1.38 6.86
C ILE A 14 -0.28 -2.26 7.95
N VAL A 15 -1.19 -1.69 8.74
CA VAL A 15 -1.92 -2.45 9.77
C VAL A 15 -3.24 -2.94 9.18
N VAL A 16 -3.49 -4.25 9.28
CA VAL A 16 -4.73 -4.90 8.88
C VAL A 16 -5.46 -5.34 10.14
N ASP A 17 -6.57 -4.69 10.43
CA ASP A 17 -7.39 -4.99 11.61
C ASP A 17 -8.42 -6.08 11.32
N LYS A 18 -8.56 -7.03 12.25
CA LYS A 18 -9.66 -8.00 12.28
C LYS A 18 -10.81 -7.42 13.10
N ALA A 19 -11.88 -7.03 12.42
CA ALA A 19 -13.10 -6.53 13.04
C ALA A 19 -14.21 -7.60 13.03
N GLY A 20 -14.93 -7.75 14.14
CA GLY A 20 -16.06 -8.68 14.25
C GLY A 20 -16.41 -8.98 15.71
N SER A 21 -17.62 -9.48 15.95
CA SER A 21 -18.08 -9.87 17.29
C SER A 21 -17.61 -11.28 17.71
N LYS A 22 -17.09 -12.06 16.76
CA LYS A 22 -16.52 -13.41 17.01
C LYS A 22 -15.00 -13.31 17.07
N LEU A 23 -14.48 -13.07 18.27
CA LEU A 23 -13.05 -12.89 18.50
C LEU A 23 -12.26 -14.15 18.10
N GLU A 24 -12.75 -15.34 18.44
CA GLU A 24 -12.06 -16.62 18.21
C GLU A 24 -12.09 -17.15 16.76
N ALA A 25 -12.73 -16.44 15.83
CA ALA A 25 -12.81 -16.89 14.44
C ALA A 25 -11.43 -16.83 13.76
N GLN A 26 -10.96 -17.97 13.21
CA GLN A 26 -9.78 -17.99 12.35
C GLN A 26 -10.17 -17.51 10.96
N THR A 27 -9.44 -16.51 10.45
CA THR A 27 -9.60 -16.02 9.08
C THR A 27 -8.26 -15.63 8.50
N ASP A 28 -8.14 -15.68 7.19
CA ASP A 28 -7.05 -15.07 6.47
C ASP A 28 -7.52 -13.86 5.66
N ALA A 29 -6.58 -13.00 5.33
CA ALA A 29 -6.72 -11.92 4.37
C ALA A 29 -5.38 -11.78 3.63
N THR A 30 -5.42 -11.39 2.36
CA THR A 30 -4.21 -11.17 1.57
C THR A 30 -4.18 -9.73 1.09
N VAL A 31 -3.08 -9.02 1.36
CA VAL A 31 -2.82 -7.73 0.73
C VAL A 31 -2.27 -7.99 -0.68
N SER A 32 -2.78 -7.30 -1.68
CA SER A 32 -2.34 -7.43 -3.06
C SER A 32 -2.30 -6.06 -3.72
N ILE A 33 -1.52 -5.92 -4.77
CA ILE A 33 -1.46 -4.68 -5.56
C ILE A 33 -2.66 -4.67 -6.51
N LEU A 34 -3.34 -3.53 -6.64
CA LEU A 34 -4.39 -3.39 -7.66
C LEU A 34 -3.76 -3.45 -9.05
N ASP A 35 -4.48 -4.04 -9.99
CA ASP A 35 -4.08 -4.00 -11.40
C ASP A 35 -4.25 -2.59 -12.01
N GLU A 36 -3.65 -2.40 -13.20
CA GLU A 36 -3.68 -1.09 -13.87
C GLU A 36 -5.09 -0.68 -14.28
N SER A 37 -5.97 -1.64 -14.55
CA SER A 37 -7.33 -1.38 -14.99
C SER A 37 -8.16 -0.77 -13.86
N ALA A 38 -8.02 -1.30 -12.65
CA ALA A 38 -8.67 -0.76 -11.46
C ALA A 38 -8.14 0.63 -11.08
N LEU A 39 -6.84 0.89 -11.29
CA LEU A 39 -6.29 2.24 -11.15
C LEU A 39 -6.84 3.20 -12.20
N ALA A 40 -6.99 2.76 -13.46
CA ALA A 40 -7.56 3.57 -14.54
C ALA A 40 -9.02 3.95 -14.27
N ILE A 41 -9.84 3.01 -13.79
CA ILE A 41 -11.23 3.27 -13.36
C ILE A 41 -11.25 4.35 -12.29
N TYR A 42 -10.41 4.21 -11.26
CA TYR A 42 -10.35 5.21 -10.20
C TYR A 42 -9.95 6.60 -10.69
N ASN A 43 -8.92 6.66 -11.55
CA ASN A 43 -8.46 7.89 -12.16
C ASN A 43 -9.59 8.59 -12.93
N ALA A 44 -10.37 7.84 -13.70
CA ALA A 44 -11.53 8.36 -14.41
C ALA A 44 -12.63 8.86 -13.46
N GLU A 45 -12.95 8.10 -12.40
CA GLU A 45 -13.98 8.46 -11.41
C GLU A 45 -13.63 9.72 -10.59
N ASN A 46 -12.33 9.96 -10.35
CA ASN A 46 -11.87 11.01 -9.43
C ASN A 46 -11.18 12.17 -10.15
N GLY A 47 -11.10 12.15 -11.48
CA GLY A 47 -10.42 13.17 -12.27
C GLY A 47 -8.91 13.24 -11.97
N THR A 48 -8.30 12.10 -11.62
CA THR A 48 -6.87 12.00 -11.31
C THR A 48 -6.10 11.32 -12.43
N ALA A 49 -4.77 11.50 -12.44
CA ALA A 49 -3.88 10.90 -13.44
C ALA A 49 -2.70 10.19 -12.78
N TYR A 50 -2.98 9.35 -11.78
CA TYR A 50 -1.94 8.63 -11.06
C TYR A 50 -1.34 7.52 -11.94
N LYS A 51 -0.02 7.37 -11.88
CA LYS A 51 0.70 6.22 -12.42
C LYS A 51 1.02 5.22 -11.32
N MET A 52 1.05 3.93 -11.67
CA MET A 52 1.49 2.91 -10.73
C MET A 52 2.98 3.05 -10.43
N LEU A 53 3.34 2.89 -9.16
CA LEU A 53 4.73 2.88 -8.77
C LEU A 53 5.42 1.64 -9.36
N PRO A 54 6.57 1.79 -10.05
CA PRO A 54 7.31 0.66 -10.60
C PRO A 54 7.82 -0.30 -9.51
N SER A 55 7.91 -1.60 -9.83
CA SER A 55 8.30 -2.65 -8.89
C SER A 55 9.71 -2.54 -8.33
N ASN A 56 10.62 -1.83 -9.01
CA ASN A 56 11.97 -1.57 -8.49
C ASN A 56 12.00 -0.50 -7.38
N CYS A 57 10.90 0.22 -7.17
CA CYS A 57 10.81 1.30 -6.20
C CYS A 57 10.30 0.85 -4.83
N TYR A 58 9.89 -0.41 -4.70
CA TYR A 58 9.39 -0.97 -3.44
C TYR A 58 9.72 -2.45 -3.35
N GLU A 59 9.70 -2.96 -2.13
CA GLU A 59 9.84 -4.36 -1.82
C GLU A 59 8.79 -4.71 -0.78
N ILE A 60 7.94 -5.68 -1.10
CA ILE A 60 6.96 -6.21 -0.15
C ILE A 60 7.45 -7.60 0.23
N ASN A 61 7.71 -7.79 1.52
CA ASN A 61 8.08 -9.11 2.03
C ASN A 61 6.93 -10.10 1.77
N ASP A 62 7.25 -11.39 1.56
CA ASP A 62 6.30 -12.48 1.23
C ASP A 62 5.11 -12.64 2.20
N ALA A 63 5.12 -11.93 3.34
CA ALA A 63 4.02 -11.84 4.30
C ALA A 63 2.87 -10.91 3.85
N LEU A 64 2.46 -10.99 2.58
CA LEU A 64 1.21 -10.38 2.10
C LEU A 64 -0.02 -11.09 2.68
N LYS A 65 0.14 -12.33 3.15
CA LYS A 65 -0.92 -13.11 3.77
C LYS A 65 -0.97 -12.85 5.27
N CYS A 66 -2.03 -12.18 5.71
CA CYS A 66 -2.37 -12.01 7.11
C CYS A 66 -3.23 -13.19 7.55
N ILE A 67 -2.66 -14.11 8.33
CA ILE A 67 -3.39 -15.20 8.97
C ILE A 67 -3.75 -14.74 10.38
N PHE A 68 -5.04 -14.63 10.69
CA PHE A 68 -5.54 -14.25 12.01
C PHE A 68 -5.99 -15.48 12.78
N GLU A 69 -5.27 -15.78 13.84
CA GLU A 69 -5.67 -16.76 14.84
C GLU A 69 -6.75 -16.19 15.77
N GLY A 70 -7.36 -17.04 16.61
CA GLY A 70 -8.49 -16.66 17.46
C GLY A 70 -8.23 -15.51 18.44
N THR A 71 -6.97 -15.19 18.74
CA THR A 71 -6.59 -14.07 19.61
C THR A 71 -6.01 -12.87 18.84
N ASP A 72 -5.77 -13.01 17.53
CA ASP A 72 -5.19 -11.94 16.74
C ASP A 72 -6.25 -10.86 16.45
N SER A 73 -5.96 -9.62 16.85
CA SER A 73 -6.79 -8.44 16.56
C SER A 73 -6.27 -7.62 15.37
N TYR A 74 -4.98 -7.70 15.06
CA TYR A 74 -4.36 -7.05 13.91
C TYR A 74 -3.15 -7.83 13.39
N LYS A 75 -2.78 -7.60 12.13
CA LYS A 75 -1.51 -8.02 11.53
C LYS A 75 -0.86 -6.85 10.83
N THR A 76 0.46 -6.88 10.74
CA THR A 76 1.23 -5.82 10.06
C THR A 76 1.89 -6.38 8.81
N VAL A 77 1.75 -5.66 7.70
CA VAL A 77 2.47 -5.91 6.45
C VAL A 77 3.47 -4.79 6.27
N ASN A 78 4.75 -5.14 6.13
CA ASN A 78 5.82 -4.16 5.93
C ASN A 78 6.08 -3.98 4.43
N VAL A 79 6.10 -2.73 4.00
CA VAL A 79 6.44 -2.32 2.64
C VAL A 79 7.69 -1.46 2.72
N THR A 80 8.79 -1.97 2.19
CA THR A 80 10.05 -1.23 2.09
C THR A 80 10.02 -0.38 0.83
N MET A 81 10.18 0.93 0.98
CA MET A 81 10.21 1.91 -0.09
C MET A 81 11.68 2.22 -0.43
N LYS A 82 12.08 1.94 -1.68
CA LYS A 82 13.43 2.23 -2.17
C LYS A 82 13.53 3.72 -2.49
N THR A 83 13.84 4.52 -1.47
CA THR A 83 13.77 5.99 -1.51
C THR A 83 14.59 6.60 -2.66
N GLU A 84 15.78 6.07 -2.93
CA GLU A 84 16.64 6.53 -4.01
C GLU A 84 16.04 6.26 -5.41
N ASN A 85 15.48 5.07 -5.64
CA ASN A 85 14.82 4.72 -6.90
C ASN A 85 13.57 5.58 -7.13
N ILE A 86 12.77 5.79 -6.08
CA ILE A 86 11.61 6.68 -6.11
C ILE A 86 12.03 8.11 -6.43
N TYR A 87 13.13 8.58 -5.83
CA TYR A 87 13.64 9.92 -6.08
C TYR A 87 14.10 10.11 -7.52
N GLN A 88 14.85 9.15 -8.07
CA GLN A 88 15.29 9.18 -9.47
C GLN A 88 14.08 9.23 -10.42
N LEU A 89 13.08 8.38 -10.20
CA LEU A 89 11.85 8.35 -10.99
C LEU A 89 11.11 9.70 -10.98
N LEU A 90 10.94 10.29 -9.80
CA LEU A 90 10.27 11.58 -9.63
C LEU A 90 11.10 12.77 -10.08
N SER A 91 12.42 12.62 -10.20
CA SER A 91 13.30 13.65 -10.75
C SER A 91 13.18 13.76 -12.27
N GLN A 92 12.88 12.63 -12.94
CA GLN A 92 12.75 12.52 -14.38
C GLN A 92 11.33 12.86 -14.86
N GLU A 93 10.31 12.49 -14.07
CA GLU A 93 8.92 12.73 -14.41
C GLU A 93 8.19 13.59 -13.39
N LYS A 94 7.51 14.64 -13.84
CA LYS A 94 6.52 15.36 -13.04
C LYS A 94 5.19 14.62 -13.02
N THR A 95 5.21 13.38 -12.55
CA THR A 95 4.02 12.52 -12.44
C THR A 95 3.77 12.15 -10.99
N SER A 96 2.49 12.03 -10.60
CA SER A 96 2.11 11.49 -9.30
C SER A 96 2.03 9.97 -9.35
N TYR A 97 2.89 9.31 -8.57
CA TYR A 97 2.92 7.87 -8.45
C TYR A 97 2.13 7.37 -7.24
N VAL A 98 1.47 6.22 -7.38
CA VAL A 98 0.70 5.57 -6.32
C VAL A 98 1.09 4.09 -6.24
N LEU A 99 1.16 3.55 -5.03
CA LEU A 99 1.16 2.11 -4.81
C LEU A 99 -0.25 1.71 -4.35
N PRO A 100 -1.13 1.24 -5.26
CA PRO A 100 -2.51 0.94 -4.92
C PRO A 100 -2.58 -0.47 -4.33
N LEU A 101 -3.06 -0.59 -3.09
CA LEU A 101 -3.14 -1.87 -2.38
C LEU A 101 -4.61 -2.23 -2.08
N GLN A 102 -4.94 -3.51 -2.21
CA GLN A 102 -6.26 -4.06 -1.91
C GLN A 102 -6.13 -5.25 -0.99
N LEU A 103 -7.14 -5.41 -0.12
CA LEU A 103 -7.35 -6.63 0.63
C LEU A 103 -8.20 -7.59 -0.21
N ILE A 104 -7.65 -8.74 -0.55
CA ILE A 104 -8.31 -9.84 -1.27
C ILE A 104 -8.35 -11.10 -0.39
N ASN A 105 -9.13 -12.10 -0.81
CA ASN A 105 -9.19 -13.43 -0.21
C ASN A 105 -9.36 -13.44 1.32
N SER A 106 -10.57 -13.12 1.79
CA SER A 106 -11.01 -13.48 3.13
C SER A 106 -12.15 -14.48 3.04
N LYS A 107 -12.12 -15.51 3.89
CA LYS A 107 -13.23 -16.47 4.05
C LYS A 107 -14.48 -15.79 4.61
N ASP A 108 -14.30 -14.72 5.38
CA ASP A 108 -15.37 -13.88 5.87
C ASP A 108 -15.63 -12.72 4.91
N SER A 109 -16.81 -12.09 5.05
CA SER A 109 -17.15 -10.93 4.23
C SER A 109 -16.16 -9.79 4.46
N ILE A 110 -15.30 -9.51 3.48
CA ILE A 110 -14.48 -8.29 3.49
C ILE A 110 -15.44 -7.10 3.39
N ASN A 111 -15.31 -6.15 4.32
CA ASN A 111 -16.08 -4.92 4.28
C ASN A 111 -15.80 -4.21 2.95
N LYS A 112 -16.80 -4.20 2.05
CA LYS A 112 -16.69 -3.67 0.69
C LYS A 112 -16.25 -2.19 0.65
N THR A 113 -16.53 -1.44 1.72
CA THR A 113 -16.20 -0.01 1.84
C THR A 113 -14.78 0.22 2.36
N LYS A 114 -14.16 -0.76 3.05
CA LYS A 114 -12.82 -0.64 3.66
C LYS A 114 -11.74 -1.53 3.04
N LYS A 115 -12.06 -2.26 1.95
CA LYS A 115 -11.14 -3.22 1.32
C LYS A 115 -9.96 -2.58 0.57
N ASN A 116 -10.04 -1.30 0.25
CA ASN A 116 -9.06 -0.61 -0.60
C ASN A 116 -8.19 0.32 0.27
N ILE A 117 -6.87 0.13 0.22
CA ILE A 117 -5.88 1.00 0.88
C ILE A 117 -5.08 1.71 -0.22
N ARG A 118 -4.99 3.03 -0.15
CA ARG A 118 -4.31 3.84 -1.17
C ARG A 118 -3.10 4.53 -0.55
N LEU A 119 -1.91 4.15 -0.99
CA LEU A 119 -0.69 4.84 -0.59
C LEU A 119 -0.30 5.85 -1.67
N LEU A 120 -0.75 7.09 -1.47
CA LEU A 120 -0.32 8.22 -2.28
C LEU A 120 1.06 8.67 -1.80
N LEU A 121 2.02 8.64 -2.73
CA LEU A 121 3.39 9.05 -2.49
C LEU A 121 3.52 10.52 -2.83
N GLN A 122 3.86 11.32 -1.82
CA GLN A 122 4.26 12.69 -1.99
C GLN A 122 5.70 12.81 -1.50
N VAL A 123 6.64 13.08 -2.40
CA VAL A 123 8.02 13.34 -2.01
C VAL A 123 8.17 14.85 -1.81
N LEU A 124 8.48 15.25 -0.59
CA LEU A 124 8.86 16.63 -0.33
C LEU A 124 10.33 16.82 -0.75
N LYS A 125 10.56 17.65 -1.77
CA LYS A 125 11.91 18.13 -2.06
C LYS A 125 12.33 19.04 -0.91
N LEU A 126 13.23 18.57 -0.04
CA LEU A 126 13.98 19.46 0.84
C LEU A 126 14.89 20.32 -0.05
N GLN A 127 14.45 21.55 -0.32
CA GLN A 127 15.26 22.58 -0.96
C GLN A 127 16.28 23.04 0.09
N TRP A 128 17.53 22.60 -0.01
CA TRP A 128 18.61 23.30 0.68
C TRP A 128 19.01 24.47 -0.23
N SER A 129 18.77 25.68 0.26
CA SER A 129 19.20 26.96 -0.32
C SER A 129 20.71 27.12 -0.29
#